data_AF-A0A484ZHC2-F1
#
_entry.id   AF-A0A484ZHC2-F1
#
_cell.length_a   1.000
_cell.length_b   1.000
_cell.length_c   1.000
_cell.angle_alpha   90.00
_cell.angle_beta   90.00
_cell.angle_gamma   90.00
#
_symmetry.space_group_name_H-M   'P 1'
#
loop_
_entity.id
_entity.type
_entity.pdbx_description
1 polymer ?
#
loop_
_entity_poly.entity_id
_entity_poly.type
_entity_poly.pdbx_seq_one_letter_code
_entity_poly.pdbx_strand_id
1 'polypeptide(L)' 'MKILTGGKEFRGRYLAELEQTDGWKPLVELLQQGAVVTLLFANKDTVHNQAVVLRDFLQQKLSVPV' A
#
# COMPACT_ATOMS: atom_id res chain seq x y z
N MET A 1 27.60 11.49 -11.33
CA MET A 1 26.71 10.45 -11.89
C MET A 1 25.68 10.11 -10.82
N LYS A 2 24.43 10.60 -10.95
CA LYS A 2 23.37 10.38 -9.94
C LYS A 2 22.58 9.14 -10.37
N ILE A 3 22.85 8.02 -9.71
CA ILE A 3 22.11 6.77 -9.96
C ILE A 3 20.64 7.03 -9.60
N LEU A 4 19.74 6.81 -10.58
CA LEU A 4 18.31 7.04 -10.42
C LEU A 4 17.70 5.88 -9.60
N THR A 5 17.66 6.02 -8.27
CA THR A 5 16.99 5.11 -7.33
C THR A 5 15.48 5.39 -7.16
N GLY A 6 14.81 5.96 -8.17
CA GLY A 6 13.46 6.52 -8.03
C GLY A 6 12.37 5.56 -7.52
N GLY A 7 12.45 4.26 -7.83
CA GLY A 7 11.43 3.28 -7.44
C GLY A 7 11.47 2.84 -5.97
N LYS A 8 12.67 2.67 -5.39
CA LYS A 8 12.80 2.27 -3.96
C LYS A 8 12.51 3.45 -3.04
N GLU A 9 12.95 4.65 -3.43
CA GLU A 9 12.68 5.88 -2.68
C GLU A 9 11.18 6.19 -2.63
N PHE A 10 10.47 5.97 -3.74
CA PHE A 10 9.01 6.15 -3.79
C PHE A 10 8.26 5.20 -2.85
N ARG A 11 8.52 3.89 -2.92
CA ARG A 11 7.84 2.90 -2.08
C ARG A 11 8.09 3.18 -0.59
N GLY A 12 9.34 3.49 -0.22
CA GLY A 12 9.69 3.80 1.17
C GLY A 12 8.95 5.03 1.70
N ARG A 13 8.89 6.11 0.91
CA ARG A 13 8.15 7.33 1.29
C ARG A 13 6.66 7.08 1.46
N TYR A 14 6.04 6.37 0.52
CA TYR A 14 4.61 6.09 0.58
C TYR A 14 4.25 5.18 1.78
N LEU A 15 5.09 4.18 2.10
CA LEU A 15 4.90 3.37 3.30
C LEU A 15 5.03 4.21 4.59
N ALA A 16 6.03 5.09 4.67
CA ALA A 16 6.19 5.98 5.82
C ALA A 16 5.00 6.94 6.00
N GLU A 17 4.39 7.40 4.91
CA GLU A 17 3.15 8.20 4.96
C GLU A 17 1.97 7.37 5.48
N LEU A 18 1.81 6.12 5.00
CA LEU A 18 0.76 5.22 5.50
C LEU A 18 0.89 4.94 6.99
N GLU A 19 2.10 4.70 7.49
CA GLU A 19 2.35 4.45 8.92
C GLU A 19 2.10 5.65 9.83
N GLN A 20 2.13 6.88 9.29
CA GLN A 20 1.85 8.10 10.03
C GLN A 20 0.36 8.44 10.11
N THR A 21 -0.50 7.68 9.44
CA THR A 21 -1.94 7.92 9.41
C THR A 21 -2.71 6.66 9.81
N ASP A 22 -3.97 6.84 10.17
CA ASP A 22 -4.87 5.75 10.51
C ASP A 22 -5.93 5.47 9.44
N GLY A 23 -5.87 6.18 8.30
CA GLY A 23 -6.87 6.07 7.23
C GLY A 23 -6.97 4.69 6.57
N TRP A 24 -5.96 3.84 6.76
CA TRP A 24 -5.96 2.45 6.29
C TRP A 24 -6.68 1.47 7.23
N LYS A 25 -6.89 1.83 8.50
CA LYS A 25 -7.50 0.92 9.50
C LYS A 25 -8.91 0.46 9.09
N PRO A 26 -9.81 1.34 8.61
CA PRO A 26 -11.14 0.90 8.16
C PRO A 26 -11.09 -0.10 7.00
N LEU A 27 -10.06 -0.03 6.14
CA LEU A 27 -9.89 -0.99 5.05
C LEU A 27 -9.49 -2.38 5.58
N VAL A 28 -8.65 -2.43 6.61
CA VAL A 28 -8.30 -3.70 7.28
C VAL A 28 -9.52 -4.30 7.96
N GLU A 29 -10.30 -3.48 8.66
CA GLU A 29 -11.55 -3.94 9.32
C GLU A 29 -12.54 -4.53 8.31
N LEU A 30 -12.73 -3.88 7.16
CA LEU A 30 -13.56 -4.42 6.06
C LEU A 30 -13.03 -5.75 5.54
N LEU A 31 -11.72 -5.85 5.31
CA LEU A 31 -11.09 -7.08 4.81
C LEU A 31 -11.17 -8.23 5.84
N GLN A 32 -11.05 -7.94 7.14
CA GLN A 32 -11.25 -8.92 8.21
C GLN A 32 -12.68 -9.45 8.28
N GLN A 33 -13.67 -8.63 7.88
CA GLN A 33 -15.08 -9.05 7.75
C GLN A 33 -15.34 -9.85 6.47
N GLY A 34 -14.31 -10.12 5.65
CA GLY A 34 -14.42 -10.84 4.38
C GLY A 34 -14.93 -9.98 3.21
N ALA A 35 -14.97 -8.65 3.36
CA ALA A 35 -15.35 -7.76 2.27
C ALA A 35 -14.25 -7.75 1.19
N VAL A 36 -14.66 -7.57 -0.07
CA VAL A 36 -13.74 -7.39 -1.20
C VAL A 36 -13.50 -5.90 -1.42
N VAL A 37 -12.24 -5.47 -1.37
CA VAL A 37 -11.83 -4.09 -1.63
C VAL A 37 -11.10 -4.00 -2.98
N THR A 38 -11.64 -3.22 -3.91
CA THR A 38 -11.01 -2.96 -5.22
C THR A 38 -10.23 -1.64 -5.18
N LEU A 39 -8.93 -1.69 -5.43
CA LEU A 39 -8.07 -0.52 -5.51
C LEU A 39 -7.92 -0.04 -6.96
N LEU A 40 -8.37 1.17 -7.24
CA LEU A 40 -8.26 1.79 -8.57
C LEU A 40 -6.98 2.63 -8.66
N PHE A 41 -6.30 2.57 -9.80
CA PHE A 41 -5.15 3.43 -10.11
C PHE A 41 -5.20 3.87 -11.58
N ALA A 42 -4.64 5.03 -11.89
CA ALA A 42 -4.69 5.64 -13.22
C ALA A 42 -3.29 5.87 -13.83
N ASN A 43 -2.33 5.01 -13.52
CA ASN A 43 -0.97 5.07 -14.07
C ASN A 43 -0.75 3.95 -15.10
N LYS A 44 0.10 4.21 -16.10
CA LYS A 44 0.53 3.23 -17.12
C LYS A 44 1.36 2.10 -16.49
N ASP A 45 2.04 2.36 -15.38
CA ASP A 45 2.76 1.33 -14.62
C ASP A 45 1.79 0.54 -13.73
N THR A 46 1.50 -0.69 -14.13
CA THR A 46 0.63 -1.61 -13.40
C THR A 46 1.35 -2.37 -12.30
N VAL A 47 2.69 -2.35 -12.29
CA VAL A 47 3.54 -3.14 -11.39
C VAL A 47 4.07 -2.28 -10.25
N HIS A 48 4.51 -1.05 -10.52
CA HIS A 48 5.04 -0.12 -9.53
C HIS A 48 4.12 1.11 -9.39
N ASN A 49 2.98 0.92 -8.73
CA ASN A 49 2.05 2.01 -8.41
C ASN A 49 1.58 1.97 -6.94
N GLN A 50 0.92 3.04 -6.52
CA GLN A 50 0.45 3.22 -5.14
C GLN A 50 -0.55 2.14 -4.72
N ALA A 51 -1.43 1.70 -5.63
CA ALA A 51 -2.42 0.66 -5.32
C ALA A 51 -1.75 -0.68 -5.01
N VAL A 52 -0.68 -1.04 -5.74
CA VAL A 52 0.11 -2.24 -5.44
C VAL A 52 0.79 -2.13 -4.08
N VAL A 53 1.40 -0.97 -3.76
CA VAL A 53 2.04 -0.76 -2.45
C VAL A 53 1.02 -0.82 -1.31
N LEU A 54 -0.14 -0.17 -1.47
CA LEU A 54 -1.21 -0.18 -0.49
C LEU A 54 -1.78 -1.59 -0.29
N ARG A 55 -1.98 -2.36 -1.36
CA ARG A 55 -2.40 -3.77 -1.28
C ARG A 55 -1.42 -4.58 -0.43
N ASP A 56 -0.13 -4.52 -0.75
CA ASP A 56 0.90 -5.27 -0.01
C ASP A 56 0.94 -4.87 1.47
N PHE A 57 0.77 -3.57 1.75
CA PHE A 57 0.73 -3.03 3.11
C PHE A 57 -0.49 -3.57 3.90
N LEU A 58 -1.69 -3.52 3.31
CA LEU A 58 -2.91 -4.06 3.93
C LEU A 58 -2.78 -5.57 4.19
N GLN A 59 -2.22 -6.33 3.24
CA GLN A 59 -1.97 -7.76 3.41
C GLN A 59 -1.00 -8.07 4.56
N GLN A 60 0.03 -7.24 4.76
CA GLN A 60 0.93 -7.38 5.90
C GLN A 60 0.20 -7.12 7.22
N LYS A 61 -0.68 -6.11 7.29
CA LYS A 61 -1.49 -5.83 8.50
C LYS A 61 -2.49 -6.94 8.81
N LEU A 62 -3.00 -7.64 7.80
CA LEU A 62 -3.89 -8.79 7.96
C LEU A 62 -3.17 -10.07 8.42
N SER A 63 -1.91 -10.24 8.01
CA SER A 63 -1.13 -11.46 8.29
C SER A 63 -0.48 -11.46 9.68
N VAL A 64 -0.53 -10.34 10.40
CA VAL A 64 -0.14 -10.29 11.81
C VAL A 64 -1.32 -10.82 12.63
N PRO A 65 -1.19 -11.97 13.31
CA PRO A 65 -2.23 -12.40 14.25
C PRO A 65 -2.31 -11.36 15.37
N VAL A 66 -3.48 -10.73 15.51
CA VAL A 66 -3.86 -9.93 16.69
C VAL A 66 -4.07 -10.86 17.87
#